data_AF-A0A537RE54-F1
#
_entry.id   AF-A0A537RE54-F1
#
_cell.length_a   1.000
_cell.length_b   1.000
_cell.length_c   1.000
_cell.angle_alpha   90.00
_cell.angle_beta   90.00
_cell.angle_gamma   90.00
#
_symmetry.space_group_name_H-M   'P 1'
#
loop_
_entity.id
_entity.type
_entity.pdbx_description
1 polymer ?
#
loop_
_entity_poly.entity_id
_entity_poly.type
_entity_poly.pdbx_seq_one_letter_code
_entity_poly.pdbx_strand_id
1 'polypeptide(L)' 'NEEVRGPGVVGNMPVLKPGESFRYTSGCPLETPSGIMVGSYRMTTEDGEQFNVDIPAFSLDSPHAKRSLN' A
#
# COMPACT_ATOMS: atom_id res chain seq x y z
N ASN A 1 16.62 -2.61 0.25
CA ASN A 1 15.34 -1.90 0.48
C ASN A 1 14.71 -1.75 -0.88
N GLU A 2 13.58 -2.39 -1.12
CA GLU A 2 12.85 -2.23 -2.37
C GLU A 2 11.90 -1.05 -2.25
N GLU A 3 11.83 -0.24 -3.30
CA GLU A 3 10.97 0.93 -3.34
C GLU A 3 10.20 0.93 -4.65
N VAL A 4 8.88 1.05 -4.54
CA VAL A 4 7.98 1.12 -5.70
C VAL A 4 7.33 2.49 -5.72
N ARG A 5 7.51 3.20 -6.83
CA ARG A 5 6.84 4.48 -7.10
C ARG A 5 6.18 4.40 -8.47
N GLY A 6 4.92 4.79 -8.55
CA GLY A 6 4.18 4.76 -9.81
C GLY A 6 2.89 5.56 -9.74
N PRO A 7 2.30 5.86 -10.91
CA PRO A 7 1.02 6.57 -10.98
C PRO A 7 -0.14 5.65 -10.57
N GLY A 8 -0.99 6.15 -9.68
CA GLY A 8 -2.20 5.46 -9.26
C GLY A 8 -1.97 4.12 -8.56
N VAL A 9 -3.02 3.30 -8.53
CA VAL A 9 -3.04 1.96 -7.94
C VAL A 9 -3.59 0.98 -8.96
N VAL A 10 -2.88 -0.11 -9.23
CA VAL A 10 -3.28 -1.15 -10.21
C VAL A 10 -3.74 -0.57 -11.57
N GLY A 11 -3.08 0.49 -12.04
CA GLY A 11 -3.40 1.18 -13.30
C GLY A 11 -4.57 2.17 -13.23
N ASN A 12 -5.14 2.42 -12.06
CA ASN A 12 -6.28 3.33 -11.86
C ASN A 12 -5.88 4.54 -11.02
N MET A 13 -6.45 5.71 -11.33
CA MET A 13 -6.43 6.90 -10.48
C MET A 13 -7.87 7.18 -10.01
N PRO A 14 -8.32 6.52 -8.92
CA PRO A 14 -9.70 6.65 -8.47
C PRO A 14 -9.96 8.07 -7.92
N VAL A 15 -11.11 8.64 -8.28
CA VAL A 15 -11.65 9.83 -7.63
C VAL A 15 -12.59 9.38 -6.53
N LEU A 16 -12.36 9.86 -5.30
CA LEU A 16 -13.17 9.51 -4.12
C LEU A 16 -14.02 10.71 -3.71
N LYS A 17 -15.35 10.58 -3.80
CA LYS A 17 -16.24 11.56 -3.20
C LYS A 17 -16.34 11.35 -1.67
N PRO A 18 -16.83 12.34 -0.92
CA PRO A 18 -17.05 12.18 0.52
C PRO A 18 -17.87 10.92 0.84
N GLY A 19 -17.32 10.05 1.68
CA GLY A 19 -17.94 8.79 2.09
C GLY A 19 -17.74 7.61 1.14
N GLU A 20 -17.13 7.82 -0.04
CA GLU A 20 -16.81 6.73 -0.96
C GLU A 20 -15.51 6.02 -0.56
N SER A 21 -15.39 4.76 -0.99
CA SER A 21 -14.20 3.95 -0.77
C SER A 21 -13.81 3.22 -2.04
N PHE A 22 -12.52 3.15 -2.31
CA PHE A 22 -11.96 2.31 -3.37
C PHE A 22 -11.13 1.19 -2.73
N ARG A 23 -11.37 -0.04 -3.17
CA ARG A 23 -10.64 -1.23 -2.69
C ARG A 23 -9.98 -1.91 -3.87
N TYR A 24 -8.72 -2.27 -3.70
CA TYR A 24 -7.97 -3.03 -4.69
C TYR A 24 -7.11 -4.10 -4.01
N THR A 25 -6.53 -4.98 -4.82
CA THR A 25 -5.57 -5.98 -4.36
C THR A 25 -4.37 -5.98 -5.30
N SER A 26 -3.18 -5.97 -4.72
CA SER A 26 -1.91 -6.07 -5.43
C SER A 26 -1.03 -7.14 -4.76
N GLY A 27 0.07 -7.51 -5.42
CA GLY A 27 1.07 -8.43 -4.87
C GLY A 27 2.42 -7.76 -4.71
N CYS A 28 3.20 -8.21 -3.73
CA CYS A 28 4.59 -7.84 -3.54
C CYS A 28 5.37 -9.14 -3.29
N PRO A 29 6.17 -9.62 -4.27
CA PRO A 29 7.01 -10.79 -4.05
C PRO A 29 8.10 -10.43 -3.04
N LEU A 30 8.33 -11.32 -2.06
CA LEU A 30 9.41 -11.19 -1.09
C LEU A 30 10.35 -12.38 -1.21
N GLU A 31 11.65 -12.14 -1.18
CA GLU A 31 12.67 -13.20 -1.11
C GLU A 31 12.72 -13.84 0.28
N THR A 32 12.20 -13.16 1.30
CA THR A 32 12.16 -13.61 2.70
C THR A 32 10.76 -14.11 3.10
N PRO A 33 10.65 -15.04 4.07
CA PRO A 33 9.35 -15.51 4.57
C PRO A 33 8.52 -14.46 5.29
N SER A 34 9.13 -13.34 5.68
CA SER A 34 8.47 -12.21 6.32
C SER A 34 9.06 -10.88 5.84
N GLY A 35 8.27 -9.82 5.84
CA GLY A 35 8.70 -8.45 5.54
C GLY A 35 7.76 -7.40 6.13
N ILE A 36 8.13 -6.12 6.03
CA ILE A 36 7.29 -4.99 6.43
C ILE A 36 7.04 -4.12 5.19
N MET A 37 5.79 -3.70 4.99
CA MET A 37 5.41 -2.73 3.96
C MET A 37 4.95 -1.43 4.62
N VAL A 38 5.42 -0.31 4.09
CA VAL A 38 5.06 1.06 4.52
C VAL A 38 5.09 1.96 3.29
N GLY A 39 4.30 3.02 3.27
CA GLY A 39 4.31 3.94 2.14
C GLY A 39 3.35 5.11 2.31
N SER A 40 3.02 5.76 1.21
CA SER A 40 2.08 6.87 1.17
C SER A 40 1.43 6.98 -0.20
N TYR A 41 0.17 7.37 -0.27
CA TYR A 41 -0.46 7.85 -1.50
C TYR A 41 -0.31 9.35 -1.61
N ARG A 42 0.00 9.84 -2.81
CA ARG A 42 -0.16 11.26 -3.14
C ARG A 42 -1.54 11.47 -3.71
N MET A 43 -2.32 12.29 -3.02
CA MET A 43 -3.68 12.66 -3.39
C MET A 43 -3.69 14.08 -3.92
N THR A 44 -4.65 14.38 -4.79
CA THR A 44 -4.91 15.73 -5.31
C THR A 44 -6.36 16.07 -5.07
N THR A 45 -6.65 17.24 -4.52
CA THR A 45 -8.01 17.76 -4.35
C THR A 45 -8.58 18.27 -5.68
N GLU A 46 -9.88 18.55 -5.74
CA GLU A 46 -10.51 19.15 -6.92
C GLU A 46 -9.92 20.53 -7.27
N ASP A 47 -9.44 21.26 -6.25
CA ASP A 47 -8.79 22.56 -6.39
C ASP A 47 -7.30 22.46 -6.80
N GLY A 48 -6.77 21.23 -6.95
CA GLY A 48 -5.40 20.96 -7.37
C GLY A 48 -4.37 20.92 -6.24
N GLU A 49 -4.79 21.05 -4.98
CA GLU A 49 -3.90 20.91 -3.82
C GLU A 49 -3.46 19.46 -3.68
N GLN A 50 -2.17 19.25 -3.39
CA GLN A 50 -1.61 17.91 -3.19
C GLN A 50 -1.31 17.65 -1.72
N PHE A 51 -1.68 16.47 -1.25
CA PHE A 51 -1.35 16.00 0.09
C PHE A 51 -1.01 14.52 0.08
N ASN A 52 -0.26 14.08 1.09
CA ASN A 52 0.08 12.67 1.25
C ASN A 52 -0.83 12.03 2.30
N VAL A 53 -1.23 10.79 2.03
CA VAL A 53 -1.93 9.92 2.97
C VAL A 53 -1.02 8.75 3.28
N ASP A 54 -0.63 8.62 4.54
CA ASP A 54 0.29 7.56 4.97
C ASP A 54 -0.39 6.19 4.96
N ILE A 55 0.37 5.19 4.51
CA ILE A 55 0.06 3.77 4.66
C ILE A 55 0.88 3.30 5.86
N PRO A 56 0.25 3.02 7.02
CA PRO A 56 0.96 2.56 8.20
C PRO A 56 1.75 1.28 7.92
N ALA A 57 2.85 1.08 8.63
CA ALA A 57 3.63 -0.14 8.50
C ALA A 57 2.80 -1.38 8.89
N PHE A 58 2.80 -2.40 8.02
CA PHE A 58 2.16 -3.69 8.30
C PHE A 58 3.06 -4.87 7.89
N SER A 59 2.88 -6.01 8.56
CA SER A 59 3.67 -7.22 8.27
C SER A 59 3.11 -8.01 7.09
N LEU A 60 4.02 -8.55 6.31
CA LEU A 60 3.77 -9.54 5.28
C LEU A 60 4.40 -10.84 5.77
N ASP A 61 3.62 -11.72 6.35
CA ASP A 61 4.10 -12.98 6.91
C ASP A 61 3.62 -14.17 6.07
N SER A 62 4.54 -15.06 5.68
CA SER A 62 4.17 -16.31 5.02
C SER A 62 3.39 -17.20 5.99
N PRO A 63 2.19 -17.68 5.62
CA PRO A 63 1.44 -18.60 6.47
C PRO A 63 2.10 -19.98 6.58
N HIS A 64 3.14 -20.25 5.79
CA HIS A 64 3.84 -21.54 5.73
C HIS A 64 5.17 -21.51 6.51
N ALA A 65 5.60 -20.33 6.96
CA ALA A 65 6.75 -20.22 7.85
C ALA A 65 6.31 -20.62 9.26
N LYS A 66 6.95 -21.65 9.84
CA LYS A 66 6.72 -22.03 11.24
C LYS A 66 7.00 -20.81 12.13
N ARG A 67 5.96 -20.30 12.80
CA ARG A 67 6.13 -19.37 13.93
C ARG A 67 6.80 -20.15 15.06
N SER A 68 8.12 -19.99 15.23
CA SER A 68 8.75 -20.30 16.51
C SER A 68 8.40 -19.17 17.47
N LEU A 69 7.32 -19.35 18.22
CA LEU A 69 7.05 -18.55 19.42
C LEU A 69 8.06 -19.02 20.48
N ASN A 70 8.99 -18.13 20.85
CA ASN A 70 9.79 -18.30 22.07
C ASN A 70 8.94 -17.98 23.30
#